data_AF-A0A4D4KZ23-F1
#
_entry.id   AF-A0A4D4KZ23-F1
#
_cell.length_a   1.000
_cell.length_b   1.000
_cell.length_c   1.000
_cell.angle_alpha   90.00
_cell.angle_beta   90.00
_cell.angle_gamma   90.00
#
_symmetry.space_group_name_H-M   'P 1'
#
loop_
_entity.id
_entity.type
_entity.pdbx_description
1 polymer ?
#
loop_
_entity_poly.entity_id
_entity_poly.type
_entity_poly.pdbx_seq_one_letter_code
_entity_poly.pdbx_strand_id
1 'polypeptide(L)' 'MPAPTALGPGDVAEAGTSPESGQDRRRPWRFRMSDDISGTPVVAGNLLYVTSFEVHALDVVTGRRQFKTRDVA' A
#
# COMPACT_ATOMS: atom_id res chain seq x y z
N MET A 1 57.99 -11.74 -0.97
CA MET A 1 56.71 -11.44 -1.65
C MET A 1 55.68 -12.48 -1.23
N PRO A 2 54.46 -12.07 -0.88
CA PRO A 2 53.30 -12.40 -1.72
C PRO A 2 52.38 -11.21 -2.07
N ALA A 3 52.02 -11.19 -3.37
CA ALA A 3 50.76 -10.90 -4.08
C ALA A 3 49.75 -9.79 -3.69
N PRO A 4 48.99 -9.26 -4.70
CA PRO A 4 48.27 -7.98 -4.68
C PRO A 4 46.73 -8.10 -4.56
N THR A 5 46.11 -6.93 -4.44
CA THR A 5 44.67 -6.58 -4.41
C THR A 5 43.73 -7.38 -5.33
N ALA A 6 42.56 -7.77 -4.81
CA ALA A 6 41.40 -8.24 -5.59
C ALA A 6 40.13 -7.44 -5.23
N LEU A 7 39.34 -7.13 -6.28
CA LEU A 7 38.09 -6.37 -6.32
C LEU A 7 36.87 -7.24 -5.96
N GLY A 8 35.77 -6.65 -5.46
CA GLY A 8 34.44 -7.30 -5.49
C GLY A 8 33.33 -6.60 -4.67
N PRO A 9 32.15 -6.28 -5.25
CA PRO A 9 31.10 -5.41 -4.67
C PRO A 9 29.98 -6.19 -3.96
N GLY A 10 29.05 -5.49 -3.31
CA GLY A 10 27.73 -6.02 -2.92
C GLY A 10 27.41 -5.74 -1.45
N ASP A 11 26.48 -4.82 -1.21
CA ASP A 11 25.08 -5.17 -0.92
C ASP A 11 24.88 -5.65 0.52
N VAL A 12 24.42 -4.73 1.37
CA VAL A 12 23.34 -5.02 2.31
C VAL A 12 22.48 -3.78 2.44
N ALA A 13 21.69 -3.52 1.40
CA ALA A 13 20.38 -2.95 1.62
C ALA A 13 19.60 -3.94 2.51
N GLU A 14 19.11 -3.50 3.67
CA GLU A 14 17.88 -4.02 4.29
C GLU A 14 17.58 -3.28 5.61
N ALA A 15 17.27 -1.98 5.49
CA ALA A 15 16.40 -1.32 6.46
C ALA A 15 14.95 -1.66 6.08
N GLY A 16 14.46 -2.78 6.59
CA GLY A 16 13.11 -3.26 6.28
C GLY A 16 12.76 -4.58 6.94
N THR A 17 13.22 -4.81 8.17
CA THR A 17 12.78 -5.96 8.96
C THR A 17 11.31 -5.77 9.34
N SER A 18 10.39 -6.20 8.49
CA SER A 18 9.05 -6.63 8.89
C SER A 18 9.00 -8.15 8.84
N PRO A 19 9.44 -8.86 9.90
CA PRO A 19 9.22 -10.28 10.01
C PRO A 19 7.81 -10.48 10.58
N GLU A 20 6.81 -10.46 9.72
CA GLU A 20 5.49 -10.99 10.08
C GLU A 20 5.00 -11.98 9.02
N SER A 21 5.54 -13.19 9.15
CA SER A 21 4.83 -14.46 9.05
C SER A 21 3.58 -14.48 8.17
N GLY A 22 3.70 -15.07 6.98
CA GLY A 22 3.17 -16.43 6.77
C GLY A 22 1.75 -16.72 7.25
N GLN A 23 0.81 -15.80 7.04
CA GLN A 23 -0.57 -16.20 6.77
C GLN A 23 -0.93 -15.55 5.46
N ASP A 24 -1.38 -16.37 4.50
CA ASP A 24 -2.18 -15.91 3.38
C ASP A 24 -3.39 -15.19 3.97
N ARG A 25 -3.20 -13.93 4.39
CA ARG A 25 -4.27 -13.00 4.71
C ARG A 25 -4.89 -12.78 3.35
N ARG A 26 -5.78 -13.69 2.94
CA ARG A 26 -6.62 -13.58 1.75
C ARG A 26 -7.07 -12.13 1.72
N ARG A 27 -6.42 -11.30 0.90
CA ARG A 27 -6.78 -9.91 0.79
C ARG A 27 -8.08 -9.98 0.03
N PRO A 28 -9.24 -9.78 0.68
CA PRO A 28 -10.53 -10.08 0.07
C PRO A 28 -10.74 -9.27 -1.21
N TRP A 29 -10.03 -8.15 -1.33
CA TRP A 29 -9.98 -7.32 -2.51
C TRP A 29 -8.73 -6.43 -2.45
N ARG A 30 -8.40 -5.83 -3.60
CA ARG A 30 -7.39 -4.77 -3.74
C ARG A 30 -8.00 -3.65 -4.56
N PHE A 31 -7.93 -2.42 -4.06
CA PHE A 31 -8.34 -1.26 -4.82
C PHE A 31 -7.12 -0.58 -5.43
N ARG A 32 -7.17 -0.29 -6.74
CA ARG A 32 -6.16 0.55 -7.40
C ARG A 32 -6.66 1.97 -7.45
N MET A 33 -5.96 2.86 -6.75
CA MET A 33 -6.12 4.29 -6.89
C MET A 33 -5.33 4.77 -8.11
N SER A 34 -5.90 5.68 -8.90
CA SER A 34 -5.21 6.27 -10.06
C SER A 34 -4.34 7.48 -9.69
N ASP A 35 -4.59 8.06 -8.51
CA ASP A 35 -3.90 9.23 -7.98
C ASP A 35 -3.13 8.87 -6.71
N ASP A 36 -2.26 9.76 -6.25
CA ASP A 36 -1.46 9.55 -5.06
C ASP A 36 -2.35 9.62 -3.81
N ILE A 37 -2.20 8.64 -2.92
CA ILE A 37 -3.00 8.58 -1.69
C ILE A 37 -2.34 9.49 -0.67
N SER A 38 -2.97 10.63 -0.43
CA SER A 38 -2.56 11.57 0.60
C SER A 38 -3.41 11.37 1.85
N GLY A 39 -2.81 10.75 2.87
CA GLY A 39 -3.41 10.62 4.21
C GLY A 39 -3.63 9.19 4.68
N THR A 40 -4.19 9.07 5.89
CA THR A 40 -4.51 7.78 6.50
C THR A 40 -5.92 7.37 6.08
N PRO A 41 -6.13 6.18 5.47
CA PRO A 41 -7.46 5.72 5.14
C PRO A 41 -8.26 5.42 6.41
N VAL A 42 -9.52 5.83 6.45
CA VAL A 42 -10.40 5.70 7.63
C VAL A 42 -11.54 4.76 7.31
N VAL A 43 -11.81 3.80 8.20
CA VAL A 43 -13.00 2.96 8.12
C VAL A 43 -14.06 3.54 9.04
N ALA A 44 -15.24 3.85 8.50
CA ALA A 44 -16.43 4.18 9.30
C ALA A 44 -17.60 3.31 8.83
N GLY A 45 -18.07 2.43 9.72
CA GLY A 45 -19.10 1.44 9.39
C GLY A 45 -18.62 0.45 8.34
N ASN A 46 -19.32 0.40 7.20
CA ASN A 46 -18.99 -0.48 6.07
C ASN A 46 -18.24 0.26 4.94
N LEU A 47 -17.83 1.51 5.17
CA LEU A 47 -17.15 2.34 4.19
C LEU A 47 -15.70 2.63 4.61
N LEU A 48 -14.79 2.46 3.66
CA LEU A 48 -13.42 2.89 3.69
C LEU A 48 -13.32 4.23 2.95
N TYR A 49 -12.90 5.25 3.66
CA TYR A 49 -12.62 6.57 3.12
C TYR A 49 -11.13 6.66 2.83
N VAL A 50 -10.79 6.87 1.56
CA VAL A 50 -9.43 7.10 1.11
C VAL A 50 -9.35 8.52 0.59
N THR A 51 -8.41 9.27 1.15
CA THR A 51 -8.16 10.66 0.78
C THR A 51 -7.01 10.75 -0.21
N SER A 52 -7.18 11.61 -1.19
CA SER A 52 -6.22 11.94 -2.24
C SER A 52 -6.54 13.39 -2.64
N PHE A 53 -6.61 13.73 -3.92
CA PHE A 53 -7.20 15.00 -4.36
C PHE A 53 -8.71 15.10 -4.06
N GLU A 54 -9.37 13.93 -3.95
CA GLU A 54 -10.78 13.78 -3.64
C GLU A 54 -10.97 12.68 -2.59
N VAL A 55 -12.06 12.76 -1.82
CA VAL A 55 -12.45 11.68 -0.91
C VAL A 55 -13.15 10.58 -1.72
N HIS A 56 -12.60 9.38 -1.64
CA HIS A 56 -13.14 8.17 -2.24
C HIS A 56 -13.74 7.30 -1.14
N ALA A 57 -15.01 6.94 -1.27
CA ALA A 57 -15.67 6.02 -0.35
C ALA A 57 -15.80 4.64 -1.00
N LEU A 58 -15.24 3.62 -0.38
CA LEU A 58 -15.22 2.25 -0.86
C LEU A 58 -15.93 1.34 0.13
N ASP A 59 -16.59 0.32 -0.38
CA ASP A 59 -17.19 -0.72 0.46
C ASP A 59 -16.10 -1.64 1.03
N VAL A 60 -16.07 -1.84 2.35
CA VAL A 60 -15.01 -2.62 3.04
C VAL A 60 -15.12 -4.12 2.75
N VAL A 61 -16.30 -4.62 2.39
CA VAL A 61 -16.53 -6.04 2.12
C VAL A 61 -16.07 -6.41 0.72
N THR A 62 -16.40 -5.57 -0.27
CA THR A 62 -16.18 -5.86 -1.69
C THR A 62 -15.01 -5.10 -2.31
N GLY A 63 -14.56 -4.00 -1.70
CA GLY A 63 -13.52 -3.12 -2.24
C GLY A 63 -13.97 -2.22 -3.38
N ARG A 64 -15.28 -2.15 -3.63
CA ARG A 64 -15.84 -1.36 -4.72
C ARG A 64 -16.03 0.08 -4.28
N ARG A 65 -15.62 1.02 -5.13
CA ARG A 65 -15.89 2.45 -4.90
C ARG A 65 -17.39 2.72 -5.02
N GLN A 66 -17.97 3.20 -3.94
CA GLN A 66 -19.38 3.59 -3.84
C GLN A 66 -19.57 5.06 -4.24
N PHE A 67 -18.70 5.96 -3.77
CA PHE A 67 -18.82 7.41 -4.03
C PHE A 67 -17.46 8.09 -4.18
N LYS A 68 -17.46 9.25 -4.87
CA LYS A 68 -16.39 10.24 -4.85
C LYS A 68 -16.99 11.64 -4.78
N THR A 69 -16.28 12.61 -4.20
CA THR A 69 -16.85 13.95 -3.96
C THR A 69 -17.24 14.75 -5.22
N ARG A 70 -16.72 14.45 -6.42
CA ARG A 70 -17.23 15.02 -7.69
C ARG A 70 -18.53 14.41 -8.20
N ASP A 71 -19.01 13.32 -7.61
CA ASP A 71 -20.18 12.55 -8.04
C ASP A 71 -21.39 12.77 -7.12
N VAL A 72 -21.54 13.99 -6.59
CA VAL A 72 -22.80 14.42 -5.96
C VAL A 72 -23.63 15.13 -7.03
N ALA A 73 -24.56 14.38 -7.62
CA ALA A 73 -25.59 14.88 -8.52
C ALA A 73 -26.70 15.60 -7.76
#